data_AF-A0A3P9QC68-F1
#
_entry.id   AF-A0A3P9QC68-F1
#
_cell.length_a   1.000
_cell.length_b   1.000
_cell.length_c   1.000
_cell.angle_alpha   90.00
_cell.angle_beta   90.00
_cell.angle_gamma   90.00
#
_symmetry.space_group_name_H-M   'P 1'
#
loop_
_entity.id
_entity.type
_entity.pdbx_description
1 polymer ?
#
loop_
_entity_poly.entity_id
_entity_poly.type
_entity_poly.pdbx_seq_one_letter_code
_entity_poly.pdbx_strand_id
1 'polypeptide(L)'
;MALNLQAVCQLALLSLCCLLTAVREADGTYVPGRCLCPETTKRVRGQLTDLKIYPTSATCSNITVIVTLKSNNSNVCINPEAPMGKQLIRCWERTQKLGSDMKVCLRRRRRRGGRRPKPQQKARRHTRRTSSSQ
;
A
#
# COMPACT_ATOMS: atom_id res chain seq x y z
N MET A 1 47.05 -32.75 -21.67
CA MET A 1 46.15 -32.33 -20.57
C MET A 1 44.94 -33.25 -20.58
N ALA A 2 44.99 -34.35 -19.80
CA ALA A 2 43.85 -35.27 -19.70
C ALA A 2 42.82 -34.62 -18.77
N LEU A 3 41.79 -33.99 -19.33
CA LEU A 3 40.66 -33.57 -18.54
C LEU A 3 39.92 -34.83 -18.10
N ASN A 4 39.90 -35.09 -16.79
CA ASN A 4 39.14 -36.19 -16.20
C ASN A 4 37.68 -36.07 -16.65
N LEU A 5 37.15 -37.09 -17.33
CA LEU A 5 35.77 -37.13 -17.82
C LEU A 5 34.77 -36.80 -16.70
N GLN A 6 35.09 -37.26 -15.49
CA GLN A 6 34.31 -36.99 -14.28
C GLN A 6 34.28 -35.49 -13.91
N ALA A 7 35.41 -34.78 -14.02
CA ALA A 7 35.49 -33.34 -13.77
C ALA A 7 34.73 -32.53 -14.84
N VAL A 8 34.78 -32.97 -16.11
CA VAL A 8 34.04 -32.35 -17.21
C VAL A 8 32.53 -32.48 -16.99
N CYS A 9 32.05 -33.66 -16.60
CA CYS A 9 30.63 -33.88 -16.29
C CYS A 9 30.14 -33.03 -15.11
N GLN A 10 30.93 -32.90 -14.05
CA GLN A 10 30.55 -32.09 -12.88
C GLN A 10 30.43 -30.60 -13.25
N LEU A 11 31.37 -30.06 -14.02
CA LEU A 11 31.33 -28.67 -14.49
C LEU A 11 30.12 -28.42 -15.41
N ALA A 12 29.83 -29.35 -16.32
CA ALA A 12 28.68 -29.26 -17.21
C ALA A 12 27.36 -29.23 -16.43
N LEU A 13 27.19 -30.14 -15.45
CA LEU A 13 26.01 -30.20 -14.59
C LEU A 13 25.83 -28.93 -13.74
N LEU A 14 26.91 -28.42 -13.15
CA LEU A 14 26.87 -27.16 -12.39
C LEU A 14 26.47 -25.98 -13.28
N SER A 15 27.03 -25.88 -14.48
CA SER A 15 26.68 -24.81 -15.43
C SER A 15 25.21 -24.86 -15.85
N LEU A 16 24.70 -26.07 -16.13
CA LEU A 16 23.30 -26.29 -16.47
C LEU A 16 22.38 -25.93 -15.30
N CYS A 17 22.76 -26.32 -14.09
CA CYS A 17 21.99 -25.99 -12.88
C CYS A 17 21.92 -24.47 -12.65
N CYS A 18 23.03 -23.76 -12.80
CA CYS A 18 23.07 -22.30 -12.71
C CYS A 18 22.18 -21.61 -13.76
N LEU A 19 22.18 -22.10 -15.00
CA LEU A 19 21.30 -21.58 -16.06
C LEU A 19 19.82 -21.83 -15.72
N LEU A 20 19.48 -23.02 -15.22
CA LEU A 20 18.12 -23.36 -14.81
C LEU A 20 17.63 -22.52 -13.62
N THR A 21 18.51 -22.21 -12.66
CA THR A 21 18.16 -21.33 -11.54
C THR A 21 18.03 -19.87 -11.96
N ALA A 22 18.90 -19.38 -12.85
CA ALA A 22 18.80 -18.01 -13.39
C ALA A 22 17.51 -17.80 -14.18
N VAL A 23 17.02 -18.83 -14.90
CA VAL A 23 15.73 -18.77 -15.60
C VAL A 23 14.54 -18.83 -14.62
N ARG A 24 14.69 -19.51 -13.48
CA ARG A 24 13.62 -19.62 -12.48
C ARG A 24 13.39 -18.35 -11.65
N GLU A 25 14.31 -17.38 -11.67
CA GLU A 25 14.09 -16.05 -11.08
C GLU A 25 13.23 -15.13 -11.97
N ALA A 26 12.81 -15.58 -13.16
CA ALA A 26 11.74 -14.94 -13.91
C ALA A 26 10.38 -15.47 -13.41
N ASP A 27 9.96 -15.02 -12.23
CA ASP A 27 8.60 -15.22 -11.74
C ASP A 27 7.59 -14.64 -12.75
N GLY A 28 6.84 -15.54 -13.41
CA GLY A 28 5.67 -15.23 -14.21
C GLY A 28 5.95 -15.11 -15.72
N THR A 29 5.21 -15.90 -16.50
CA THR A 29 5.08 -15.75 -17.94
C THR A 29 4.83 -14.28 -18.29
N TYR A 30 5.78 -13.68 -19.01
CA TYR A 30 5.69 -12.30 -19.48
C TYR A 30 4.45 -12.15 -20.37
N VAL A 31 3.38 -11.58 -19.81
CA VAL A 31 2.19 -11.17 -20.54
C VAL A 31 2.07 -9.65 -20.37
N PRO A 32 2.40 -8.86 -21.41
CA PRO A 32 2.24 -7.41 -21.37
C PRO A 32 0.83 -7.02 -20.91
N GLY A 33 0.74 -6.06 -19.99
CA GLY A 33 -0.53 -5.47 -19.55
C GLY A 33 -1.24 -6.17 -18.39
N ARG A 34 -0.68 -7.24 -17.80
CA ARG A 34 -1.25 -7.86 -16.60
C ARG A 34 -0.65 -7.26 -15.33
N CYS A 35 -1.41 -6.40 -14.67
CA CYS A 35 -1.09 -5.92 -13.33
C CYS A 35 -1.30 -7.03 -12.29
N LEU A 36 -0.53 -6.99 -11.20
CA LEU A 36 -0.64 -7.94 -10.08
C LEU A 36 -2.05 -7.98 -9.46
N CYS A 37 -2.77 -6.85 -9.54
CA CYS A 37 -4.14 -6.70 -9.08
C CYS A 37 -5.09 -6.59 -10.27
N PRO A 38 -5.82 -7.66 -10.65
CA PRO A 38 -6.87 -7.57 -11.66
C PRO A 38 -8.09 -6.80 -11.13
N GLU A 39 -8.40 -6.97 -9.85
CA GLU A 39 -9.53 -6.32 -9.18
C GLU A 39 -9.04 -5.35 -8.10
N THR A 40 -9.73 -4.21 -7.97
CA THR A 40 -9.34 -3.17 -7.00
C THR A 40 -10.53 -2.68 -6.19
N THR A 41 -10.28 -2.38 -4.91
CA THR A 41 -11.30 -1.83 -4.02
C THR A 41 -11.02 -0.34 -3.73
N LYS A 42 -12.07 0.47 -3.66
CA LYS A 42 -11.91 1.93 -3.43
C LYS A 42 -11.52 2.28 -1.99
N ARG A 43 -11.93 1.44 -1.03
CA ARG A 43 -11.68 1.64 0.41
C ARG A 43 -11.72 0.31 1.14
N VAL A 44 -10.84 0.18 2.11
CA VAL A 44 -10.82 -0.93 3.07
C VAL A 44 -11.12 -0.39 4.47
N ARG A 45 -11.89 -1.15 5.25
CA ARG A 45 -12.15 -0.89 6.67
C ARG A 45 -11.29 -1.84 7.52
N GLY A 46 -10.87 -1.38 8.69
CA GLY A 46 -10.05 -2.16 9.62
C GLY A 46 -8.68 -1.54 9.90
N GLN A 47 -7.88 -2.25 10.69
CA GLN A 47 -6.48 -1.91 10.93
C GLN A 47 -5.61 -2.59 9.87
N LEU A 48 -4.70 -1.82 9.27
CA LEU A 48 -3.76 -2.31 8.27
C LEU A 48 -2.40 -2.54 8.92
N THR A 49 -1.72 -3.62 8.54
CA THR A 49 -0.40 -4.00 9.07
C THR A 49 0.73 -3.69 8.12
N ASP A 50 0.47 -3.81 6.81
CA ASP A 50 1.49 -3.65 5.77
C ASP A 50 0.95 -2.92 4.54
N LEU A 51 1.86 -2.27 3.83
CA LEU A 51 1.62 -1.51 2.61
C LEU A 51 2.69 -1.89 1.60
N LYS A 52 2.27 -2.26 0.39
CA LYS A 52 3.15 -2.52 -0.75
C LYS A 52 2.69 -1.67 -1.93
N ILE A 53 3.61 -0.93 -2.51
CA ILE A 53 3.34 -0.09 -3.67
C ILE A 53 4.34 -0.46 -4.76
N TYR A 54 3.82 -0.82 -5.92
CA TYR A 54 4.60 -1.10 -7.12
C TYR A 54 4.35 0.03 -8.12
N PRO A 55 5.40 0.78 -8.52
CA PRO A 55 5.27 1.80 -9.53
C PRO A 55 4.93 1.19 -10.89
N THR A 56 4.61 2.05 -11.85
CA THR A 56 4.41 1.65 -13.25
C THR A 56 5.64 0.94 -13.80
N SER A 57 5.44 -0.16 -14.50
CA SER A 57 6.50 -1.01 -15.06
C SER A 57 6.19 -1.35 -16.52
N ALA A 58 7.12 -2.00 -17.21
CA ALA A 58 6.89 -2.55 -18.55
C ALA A 58 5.74 -3.58 -18.59
N THR A 59 5.39 -4.19 -17.45
CA THR A 59 4.33 -5.19 -17.33
C THR A 59 2.98 -4.60 -16.94
N CYS A 60 2.95 -3.44 -16.28
CA CYS A 60 1.73 -2.80 -15.78
C CYS A 60 1.82 -1.27 -15.91
N SER A 61 0.91 -0.69 -16.68
CA SER A 61 0.83 0.77 -16.92
C SER A 61 0.30 1.56 -15.73
N ASN A 62 -0.21 0.89 -14.70
CA ASN A 62 -0.82 1.51 -13.53
C ASN A 62 -0.01 1.23 -12.26
N ILE A 63 -0.01 2.17 -11.32
CA ILE A 63 0.55 1.93 -9.99
C ILE A 63 -0.32 0.91 -9.26
N THR A 64 0.30 -0.13 -8.72
CA THR A 64 -0.39 -1.14 -7.92
C THR A 64 -0.21 -0.85 -6.43
N VAL A 65 -1.32 -0.77 -5.69
CA VAL A 65 -1.34 -0.51 -4.24
C VAL A 65 -1.97 -1.69 -3.53
N ILE A 66 -1.23 -2.34 -2.64
CA ILE A 66 -1.68 -3.50 -1.87
C ILE A 66 -1.54 -3.19 -0.38
N VAL A 67 -2.58 -3.49 0.38
CA VAL A 67 -2.58 -3.38 1.85
C VAL A 67 -2.86 -4.73 2.48
N THR A 68 -2.26 -5.00 3.64
CA THR A 68 -2.56 -6.20 4.42
C THR A 68 -3.46 -5.85 5.60
N LEU A 69 -4.60 -6.53 5.72
CA LEU A 69 -5.52 -6.34 6.85
C LEU A 69 -5.03 -7.12 8.06
N LYS A 70 -5.08 -6.52 9.25
CA LYS A 70 -4.71 -7.19 10.50
C LYS A 70 -5.69 -8.30 10.90
N SER A 71 -6.96 -8.17 10.54
CA SER A 71 -8.04 -9.05 11.01
C SER A 71 -7.87 -10.49 10.53
N ASN A 72 -7.40 -10.67 9.30
CA ASN A 72 -7.32 -11.96 8.61
C ASN A 72 -6.01 -12.12 7.83
N ASN A 73 -5.05 -11.19 7.98
CA ASN A 73 -3.80 -11.14 7.23
C ASN A 73 -3.97 -11.21 5.71
N SER A 74 -5.13 -10.81 5.18
CA SER A 74 -5.38 -10.85 3.74
C SER A 74 -4.79 -9.65 3.04
N ASN A 75 -4.20 -9.87 1.87
CA ASN A 75 -3.78 -8.82 0.96
C ASN A 75 -4.97 -8.32 0.14
N VAL A 76 -5.19 -7.01 0.12
CA VAL A 76 -6.27 -6.37 -0.62
C VAL A 76 -5.70 -5.27 -1.50
N CYS A 77 -6.08 -5.32 -2.77
CA CYS A 77 -5.72 -4.32 -3.76
C CYS A 77 -6.60 -3.06 -3.61
N ILE A 78 -5.95 -1.90 -3.59
CA ILE A 78 -6.59 -0.58 -3.49
C ILE A 78 -6.50 0.10 -4.85
N ASN A 79 -7.61 0.70 -5.28
CA ASN A 79 -7.64 1.49 -6.50
C ASN A 79 -6.73 2.74 -6.33
N PRO A 80 -5.72 2.95 -7.20
CA PRO A 80 -4.77 4.06 -7.08
C PRO A 80 -5.44 5.44 -7.25
N GLU A 81 -6.55 5.52 -7.99
CA GLU A 81 -7.28 6.75 -8.25
C GLU A 81 -8.26 7.13 -7.13
N ALA A 82 -8.64 6.16 -6.30
CA ALA A 82 -9.52 6.38 -5.17
C ALA A 82 -8.85 7.25 -4.09
N PRO A 83 -9.61 8.00 -3.26
CA PRO A 83 -9.03 8.89 -2.25
C PRO A 83 -8.04 8.21 -1.30
N MET A 84 -8.31 6.96 -0.93
CA MET A 84 -7.43 6.15 -0.08
C MET A 84 -6.13 5.79 -0.81
N GLY A 85 -6.21 5.32 -2.06
CA GLY A 85 -5.04 5.04 -2.90
C GLY A 85 -4.15 6.27 -3.09
N LYS A 86 -4.72 7.38 -3.52
CA LYS A 86 -4.02 8.68 -3.66
C LYS A 86 -3.35 9.15 -2.37
N GLN A 87 -3.92 8.84 -1.20
CA GLN A 87 -3.30 9.18 0.08
C GLN A 87 -2.08 8.31 0.38
N LEU A 88 -2.19 7.00 0.14
CA LEU A 88 -1.11 6.04 0.38
C LEU A 88 0.07 6.32 -0.56
N ILE A 89 -0.19 6.52 -1.86
CA ILE A 89 0.82 6.83 -2.87
C ILE A 89 1.60 8.10 -2.49
N ARG A 90 0.90 9.20 -2.20
CA ARG A 90 1.56 10.45 -1.78
C ARG A 90 2.37 10.33 -0.49
N CYS A 91 1.98 9.45 0.42
CA CYS A 91 2.76 9.21 1.62
C CYS A 91 4.03 8.41 1.29
N TRP A 92 3.89 7.36 0.50
CA TRP A 92 5.00 6.51 0.06
C TRP A 92 6.05 7.29 -0.72
N GLU A 93 5.65 8.16 -1.65
CA GLU A 93 6.59 9.03 -2.38
C GLU A 93 7.45 9.88 -1.42
N ARG A 94 6.89 10.33 -0.30
CA ARG A 94 7.65 11.07 0.72
C ARG A 94 8.57 10.14 1.51
N THR A 95 8.11 8.95 1.89
CA THR A 95 8.93 8.02 2.66
C THR A 95 10.11 7.51 1.84
N GLN A 96 9.91 7.32 0.52
CA GLN A 96 10.99 6.97 -0.42
C GLN A 96 12.08 8.05 -0.44
N LYS A 97 11.70 9.33 -0.55
CA LYS A 97 12.66 10.46 -0.53
C LYS A 97 13.41 10.59 0.79
N LEU A 98 12.80 10.17 1.90
CA LEU A 98 13.34 10.30 3.26
C LEU A 98 13.99 9.00 3.78
N GLY A 99 14.01 7.91 3.01
CA GLY A 99 14.48 6.60 3.46
C GLY A 99 13.74 6.06 4.69
N SER A 100 12.50 6.47 4.91
CA SER A 100 11.71 6.10 6.09
C SER A 100 10.86 4.85 5.85
N ASP A 101 10.53 4.12 6.92
CA ASP A 101 9.62 2.96 6.84
C ASP A 101 8.22 3.38 6.34
N MET A 102 7.78 2.76 5.24
CA MET A 102 6.49 3.00 4.60
C MET A 102 5.30 2.64 5.51
N LYS A 103 5.47 1.81 6.54
CA LYS A 103 4.40 1.50 7.52
C LYS A 103 3.88 2.74 8.24
N VAL A 104 4.65 3.84 8.27
CA VAL A 104 4.16 5.14 8.78
C VAL A 104 2.91 5.64 8.04
N CYS A 105 2.75 5.27 6.76
CA CYS A 105 1.63 5.66 5.92
C CYS A 105 0.30 5.00 6.29
N LEU A 106 0.35 3.91 7.05
CA LEU A 106 -0.82 3.19 7.55
C LEU A 106 -1.32 3.77 8.88
N ARG A 107 -0.50 4.56 9.57
CA ARG A 107 -0.90 5.18 10.84
C ARG A 107 -2.06 6.13 10.55
N ARG A 108 -3.22 5.87 11.15
CA ARG A 108 -4.33 6.84 11.13
C ARG A 108 -3.75 8.16 11.60
N ARG A 109 -3.67 9.13 10.69
CA ARG A 109 -3.49 10.53 11.05
C ARG A 109 -4.74 10.88 11.85
N ARG A 110 -4.73 10.63 13.17
CA ARG A 110 -5.65 11.28 14.11
C ARG A 110 -5.57 12.73 13.67
N ARG A 111 -6.67 13.28 13.15
CA ARG A 111 -6.73 14.68 12.74
C ARG A 111 -6.10 15.44 13.90
N ARG A 112 -4.88 15.97 13.71
CA ARG A 112 -4.31 16.94 14.65
C ARG A 112 -5.41 17.96 14.78
N GLY A 113 -5.97 18.08 15.98
CA GLY A 113 -7.28 18.62 16.23
C GLY A 113 -7.46 19.99 15.58
N GLY A 114 -8.01 20.01 14.38
CA GLY A 114 -8.78 21.15 13.92
C GLY A 114 -10.05 21.12 14.74
N ARG A 115 -10.02 21.71 15.95
CA ARG A 115 -11.21 22.28 16.55
C ARG A 115 -11.76 23.24 15.49
N ARG A 116 -12.65 22.78 14.62
CA ARG A 116 -13.64 23.70 14.03
C ARG A 116 -14.45 24.16 15.24
N PRO A 117 -14.47 25.46 15.59
CA PRO A 117 -15.41 25.94 16.58
C PRO A 117 -16.80 25.50 16.12
N LYS A 118 -17.48 24.72 16.96
CA LYS A 118 -18.90 24.43 16.79
C LYS A 118 -19.59 25.81 16.75
N PRO A 119 -20.46 26.11 15.77
CA PRO A 119 -21.23 27.36 15.81
C PRO A 119 -22.00 27.35 17.14
N GLN A 120 -21.58 28.21 18.07
CA GLN A 120 -22.19 28.31 19.38
C GLN A 120 -23.55 28.93 19.14
N GLN A 121 -24.61 28.12 19.24
CA GLN A 121 -25.98 28.60 19.33
C GLN A 121 -26.01 29.69 20.39
N LYS A 122 -26.29 30.91 19.92
CA LYS A 122 -26.29 32.14 20.71
C LYS A 122 -27.54 32.13 21.61
N ALA A 123 -27.56 31.24 22.60
CA ALA A 123 -28.47 31.33 23.73
C ALA A 123 -27.96 32.45 24.66
N ARG A 124 -28.29 33.70 24.33
CA ARG A 124 -28.30 34.82 25.28
C ARG A 124 -29.75 35.25 25.42
N ARG A 125 -30.40 34.78 26.49
CA ARG A 125 -30.71 35.60 27.68
C ARG A 125 -31.53 36.84 27.31
N HIS A 126 -32.84 36.69 27.22
CA HIS A 126 -33.76 37.76 27.60
C HIS A 126 -34.37 37.40 28.95
N THR A 127 -33.66 37.89 29.98
CA THR A 127 -34.17 38.45 31.24
C THR A 127 -35.60 38.08 31.67
N ARG A 128 -35.67 37.34 32.79
CA ARG A 128 -36.74 37.43 33.79
C ARG A 128 -36.95 38.89 34.24
N ARG A 129 -38.21 39.34 34.23
CA ARG A 129 -38.94 40.30 35.11
C ARG A 129 -40.15 40.72 34.27
N THR A 130 -41.40 40.38 34.59
CA THR A 130 -42.22 40.82 35.73
C THR A 130 -43.47 39.90 35.76
N SER A 131 -43.72 39.14 36.83
CA SER A 131 -44.60 39.44 37.98
C SER A 131 -46.12 39.44 37.69
N SER A 132 -46.82 38.58 38.44
CA SER A 132 -48.19 38.74 38.96
C SER A 132 -49.37 38.49 38.02
N SER A 133 -50.00 37.33 38.27
CA SER A 133 -51.41 37.19 38.67
C SER A 133 -52.31 38.43 38.54
N GLN A 134 -53.34 38.31 37.71
CA GLN A 134 -54.75 38.54 38.04
C GLN A 134 -55.62 37.82 37.00
#